data_AF-A0AAD7NPG9-F1
#
_entry.id   AF-A0AAD7NPG9-F1
#
_cell.length_a   1.000
_cell.length_b   1.000
_cell.length_c   1.000
_cell.angle_alpha   90.00
_cell.angle_beta   90.00
_cell.angle_gamma   90.00
#
_symmetry.space_group_name_H-M   'P 1'
#
loop_
_entity.id
_entity.type
_entity.pdbx_description
1 polymer ?
#
loop_
_entity_poly.entity_id
_entity_poly.type
_entity_poly.pdbx_seq_one_letter_code
_entity_poly.pdbx_strand_id
1 'polypeptide(L)'
;MHKRRSQRKHIVQSLDILLYQLHVLAFFLSPSIFTLVFRVLTQSQCSKPRELDAAWSLRAFFALLVSLNAVTIWNHATSGPSDGKAIILDFIGMAPAPSKFRLVSLDIFIVALQMVLAIIAYENSVSKDDPNVPDNLLPTPSPSTGIDPNRTKSHPQGSSPSYVIDLTLGAFIARVRNPIRPTTQTGVDGLPLPNTTPWPLPAMGLRMLLGVPGRPPGRDANETGEGTAATRIPGALDG
;
A
#
# COMPACT_ATOMS: atom_id res chain seq x y z
N MET A 1 3.29 17.94 -21.50
CA MET A 1 3.23 17.02 -20.32
C MET A 1 1.96 16.16 -20.25
N HIS A 2 0.79 16.60 -20.75
CA HIS A 2 -0.47 15.82 -20.67
C HIS A 2 -0.45 14.43 -21.36
N LYS A 3 0.24 14.29 -22.50
CA LYS A 3 0.30 13.03 -23.26
C LYS A 3 0.85 11.85 -22.44
N ARG A 4 1.91 12.06 -21.64
CA ARG A 4 2.54 11.01 -20.83
C ARG A 4 1.65 10.54 -19.68
N ARG A 5 0.93 11.45 -19.02
CA ARG A 5 -0.03 11.10 -17.96
C ARG A 5 -1.18 10.24 -18.47
N SER A 6 -1.69 10.54 -19.66
CA SER A 6 -2.69 9.71 -20.33
C SER A 6 -2.14 8.32 -20.64
N GLN A 7 -0.93 8.22 -21.22
CA GLN A 7 -0.33 6.92 -21.52
C GLN A 7 -0.07 6.07 -20.26
N ARG A 8 0.37 6.68 -19.15
CA ARG A 8 0.52 5.96 -17.87
C ARG A 8 -0.80 5.41 -17.35
N LYS A 9 -1.90 6.17 -17.46
CA LYS A 9 -3.24 5.67 -17.10
C LYS A 9 -3.64 4.46 -17.93
N HIS A 10 -3.38 4.50 -19.24
CA HIS A 10 -3.63 3.35 -20.11
C HIS A 10 -2.82 2.12 -19.69
N ILE A 11 -1.54 2.29 -19.36
CA ILE A 11 -0.69 1.17 -18.90
C ILE A 11 -1.22 0.57 -17.59
N VAL A 12 -1.57 1.42 -16.61
CA VAL A 12 -2.17 0.97 -15.34
C VAL A 12 -3.47 0.21 -15.61
N GLN A 13 -4.34 0.75 -16.46
CA GLN A 13 -5.60 0.10 -16.82
C GLN A 13 -5.39 -1.24 -17.54
N SER A 14 -4.45 -1.32 -18.49
CA SER A 14 -4.11 -2.56 -19.18
C SER A 14 -3.56 -3.60 -18.22
N LEU A 15 -2.72 -3.20 -17.27
CA LEU A 15 -2.16 -4.11 -16.26
C LEU A 15 -3.24 -4.62 -15.29
N ASP A 16 -4.18 -3.76 -14.91
CA ASP A 16 -5.32 -4.12 -14.04
C ASP A 16 -6.25 -5.14 -14.74
N ILE A 17 -6.58 -4.90 -16.01
CA ILE A 17 -7.36 -5.84 -16.83
C ILE A 17 -6.62 -7.19 -16.99
N LEU A 18 -5.32 -7.16 -17.25
CA LEU A 18 -4.51 -8.37 -17.37
C LEU A 18 -4.50 -9.16 -16.06
N LEU A 19 -4.34 -8.50 -14.92
CA LEU A 19 -4.39 -9.14 -13.61
C LEU A 19 -5.75 -9.79 -13.34
N TYR A 20 -6.83 -9.10 -13.67
CA TYR A 20 -8.17 -9.67 -13.57
C TYR A 20 -8.32 -10.93 -14.42
N GLN A 21 -7.87 -10.90 -15.68
CA GLN A 21 -7.88 -12.08 -16.56
C GLN A 21 -7.04 -13.23 -15.99
N LEU A 22 -5.87 -12.94 -15.41
CA LEU A 22 -5.02 -13.95 -14.79
C LEU A 22 -5.65 -14.53 -13.52
N HIS A 23 -6.39 -13.74 -12.73
CA HIS A 23 -7.14 -14.24 -11.59
C HIS A 23 -8.26 -15.19 -12.02
N VAL A 24 -9.01 -14.82 -13.06
CA VAL A 24 -10.04 -15.67 -13.66
C VAL A 24 -9.43 -16.96 -14.22
N LEU A 25 -8.30 -16.86 -14.92
CA LEU A 25 -7.55 -18.02 -15.42
C LEU A 25 -7.09 -18.92 -14.26
N ALA A 26 -6.55 -18.35 -13.19
CA ALA A 26 -6.13 -19.10 -12.01
C ALA A 26 -7.32 -19.82 -11.35
N PHE A 27 -8.50 -19.19 -11.31
CA PHE A 27 -9.73 -19.80 -10.84
C PHE A 27 -10.16 -20.98 -11.73
N PHE A 28 -10.07 -20.86 -13.06
CA PHE A 28 -10.38 -21.99 -13.95
C PHE A 28 -9.40 -23.16 -13.81
N LEU A 29 -8.14 -22.88 -13.49
CA LEU A 29 -7.12 -23.92 -13.27
C LEU A 29 -7.19 -24.56 -11.88
N SER A 30 -7.64 -23.81 -10.87
CA SER A 30 -7.79 -24.26 -9.48
C SER A 30 -9.02 -23.56 -8.88
N PRO A 31 -10.20 -24.20 -8.96
CA PRO A 31 -11.46 -23.56 -8.62
C PRO A 31 -11.56 -23.34 -7.10
N SER A 32 -11.20 -22.13 -6.68
CA SER A 32 -11.31 -21.66 -5.30
C SER A 32 -11.87 -20.25 -5.27
N ILE A 33 -13.16 -20.14 -4.92
CA ILE A 33 -13.86 -18.84 -4.81
C ILE A 33 -13.17 -17.95 -3.78
N PHE A 34 -12.75 -18.51 -2.63
CA PHE A 34 -12.04 -17.76 -1.60
C PHE A 34 -10.72 -17.17 -2.11
N THR A 35 -9.94 -17.96 -2.85
CA THR A 35 -8.69 -17.49 -3.48
C THR A 35 -8.97 -16.36 -4.47
N LEU A 36 -10.01 -16.50 -5.30
CA LEU A 36 -10.40 -15.47 -6.27
C LEU A 36 -10.83 -14.18 -5.56
N VAL A 37 -11.75 -14.26 -4.59
CA VAL A 37 -12.22 -13.09 -3.82
C VAL A 37 -11.06 -12.37 -3.18
N PHE A 38 -10.17 -13.11 -2.53
CA PHE A 38 -9.02 -12.55 -1.85
C PHE A 38 -8.03 -11.87 -2.81
N ARG A 39 -7.82 -12.43 -4.01
CA ARG A 39 -7.03 -11.81 -5.07
C ARG A 39 -7.65 -10.52 -5.59
N VAL A 40 -8.96 -10.50 -5.80
CA VAL A 40 -9.71 -9.31 -6.23
C VAL A 40 -9.63 -8.22 -5.17
N LEU A 41 -9.80 -8.57 -3.89
CA LEU A 41 -9.64 -7.63 -2.78
C LEU A 41 -8.21 -7.09 -2.70
N THR A 42 -7.20 -7.95 -2.83
CA THR A 42 -5.80 -7.50 -2.83
C THR A 42 -5.51 -6.56 -4.00
N GLN A 43 -6.03 -6.86 -5.19
CA GLN A 43 -5.88 -6.02 -6.38
C GLN A 43 -6.57 -4.65 -6.23
N SER A 44 -7.77 -4.60 -5.65
CA SER A 44 -8.45 -3.32 -5.43
C SER A 44 -7.60 -2.40 -4.53
N GLN A 45 -6.97 -2.95 -3.50
CA GLN A 45 -6.04 -2.20 -2.65
C GLN A 45 -4.75 -1.78 -3.40
N CYS A 46 -4.25 -2.60 -4.34
CA CYS A 46 -3.06 -2.29 -5.13
C CYS A 46 -3.26 -1.17 -6.15
N SER A 47 -4.49 -0.94 -6.60
CA SER A 47 -4.79 0.16 -7.52
C SER A 47 -4.70 1.54 -6.86
N LYS A 48 -4.85 1.58 -5.52
CA LYS A 48 -5.02 2.79 -4.71
C LYS A 48 -4.31 2.69 -3.34
N PRO A 49 -3.00 2.36 -3.30
CA PRO A 49 -2.31 2.05 -2.05
C PRO A 49 -2.33 3.21 -1.04
N ARG A 50 -2.35 4.46 -1.53
CA ARG A 50 -2.35 5.68 -0.71
C ARG A 50 -3.74 6.16 -0.27
N GLU A 51 -4.83 5.63 -0.86
CA GLU A 51 -6.20 5.95 -0.40
C GLU A 51 -6.56 5.18 0.89
N LEU A 52 -5.93 4.03 1.13
CA LEU A 52 -6.08 3.27 2.37
C LEU A 52 -5.44 3.99 3.56
N ASP A 53 -4.18 4.39 3.39
CA ASP A 53 -3.43 5.13 4.40
C ASP A 53 -2.21 5.79 3.76
N ALA A 54 -2.18 7.13 3.76
CA ALA A 54 -1.04 7.89 3.26
C ALA A 54 0.25 7.67 4.09
N ALA A 55 0.13 7.16 5.32
CA ALA A 55 1.26 6.87 6.20
C ALA A 55 1.93 5.52 5.90
N TRP A 56 1.32 4.66 5.08
CA TRP A 56 1.89 3.35 4.81
C TRP A 56 3.10 3.43 3.89
N SER A 57 4.22 2.92 4.37
CA SER A 57 5.41 2.74 3.54
C SER A 57 5.15 1.69 2.45
N LEU A 58 5.75 1.89 1.28
CA LEU A 58 5.70 0.91 0.17
C LEU A 58 6.14 -0.49 0.62
N ARG A 59 7.07 -0.57 1.59
CA ARG A 59 7.52 -1.81 2.23
C ARG A 59 6.40 -2.54 2.96
N ALA A 60 5.63 -1.82 3.78
CA ALA A 60 4.52 -2.40 4.53
C ALA A 60 3.45 -2.93 3.57
N PHE A 61 3.16 -2.16 2.51
CA PHE A 61 2.24 -2.58 1.46
C PHE A 61 2.72 -3.84 0.73
N PHE A 62 4.01 -3.93 0.43
CA PHE A 62 4.61 -5.10 -0.21
C PHE A 62 4.60 -6.33 0.70
N ALA A 63 4.93 -6.15 1.98
CA ALA A 63 4.86 -7.22 2.97
C ALA A 63 3.43 -7.74 3.09
N LEU A 64 2.43 -6.86 3.11
CA LEU A 64 1.02 -7.26 3.10
C LEU A 64 0.69 -8.06 1.82
N LEU A 65 0.99 -7.51 0.64
CA LEU A 65 0.72 -8.17 -0.65
C LEU A 65 1.33 -9.57 -0.74
N VAL A 66 2.58 -9.72 -0.33
CA VAL A 66 3.28 -11.01 -0.30
C VAL A 66 2.65 -11.94 0.72
N SER A 67 2.36 -11.47 1.93
CA SER A 67 1.76 -12.29 3.00
C SER A 67 0.39 -12.82 2.61
N LEU A 68 -0.41 -11.95 1.99
CA LEU A 68 -1.73 -12.30 1.50
C LEU A 68 -1.61 -13.39 0.40
N ASN A 69 -0.79 -13.16 -0.62
CA ASN A 69 -0.64 -14.14 -1.71
C ASN A 69 0.10 -15.42 -1.30
N ALA A 70 0.95 -15.37 -0.26
CA ALA A 70 1.72 -16.52 0.23
C ALA A 70 0.82 -17.67 0.67
N VAL A 71 -0.35 -17.38 1.25
CA VAL A 71 -1.35 -18.41 1.60
C VAL A 71 -1.83 -19.15 0.35
N THR A 72 -2.10 -18.42 -0.73
CA THR A 72 -2.57 -19.02 -1.99
C THR A 72 -1.48 -19.85 -2.67
N ILE A 73 -0.24 -19.34 -2.67
CA ILE A 73 0.94 -20.05 -3.20
C ILE A 73 1.19 -21.33 -2.40
N TRP A 74 1.13 -21.23 -1.07
CA TRP A 74 1.31 -22.37 -0.18
C TRP A 74 0.27 -23.45 -0.43
N ASN A 75 -1.00 -23.08 -0.58
CA ASN A 75 -2.08 -24.02 -0.87
C ASN A 75 -1.86 -24.71 -2.23
N HIS A 76 -1.47 -23.98 -3.28
CA HIS A 76 -1.17 -24.60 -4.57
C HIS A 76 0.10 -25.47 -4.56
N ALA A 77 1.11 -25.12 -3.75
CA ALA A 77 2.33 -25.90 -3.62
C ALA A 77 2.08 -27.23 -2.87
N THR A 78 1.32 -27.18 -1.78
CA THR A 78 1.06 -28.35 -0.91
C THR A 78 -0.07 -29.22 -1.46
N SER A 79 -1.26 -28.65 -1.62
CA SER A 79 -2.48 -29.37 -2.00
C SER A 79 -2.61 -29.58 -3.50
N GLY A 80 -2.03 -28.71 -4.35
CA GLY A 80 -2.25 -28.75 -5.79
C GLY A 80 -3.67 -28.29 -6.19
N PRO A 81 -4.16 -28.64 -7.38
CA PRO A 81 -5.52 -28.28 -7.82
C PRO A 81 -6.57 -28.93 -6.89
N SER A 82 -7.49 -28.12 -6.35
CA SER A 82 -8.45 -28.53 -5.30
C SER A 82 -9.31 -29.75 -5.65
N ASP A 83 -9.70 -29.88 -6.92
CA ASP A 83 -10.60 -30.96 -7.38
C ASP A 83 -9.93 -31.94 -8.35
N GLY A 84 -8.60 -31.85 -8.54
CA GLY A 84 -7.86 -32.62 -9.55
C GLY A 84 -8.37 -32.40 -10.98
N LYS A 85 -9.17 -31.35 -11.21
CA LYS A 85 -9.86 -31.04 -12.46
C LYS A 85 -9.79 -29.54 -12.69
N ALA A 86 -9.34 -29.12 -13.87
CA ALA A 86 -9.50 -27.74 -14.29
C ALA A 86 -10.89 -27.56 -14.91
N ILE A 87 -11.56 -26.46 -14.56
CA ILE A 87 -12.80 -26.03 -15.21
C ILE A 87 -12.39 -25.24 -16.44
N ILE A 88 -11.93 -25.95 -17.48
CA ILE A 88 -11.85 -25.36 -18.81
C ILE A 88 -13.17 -25.70 -19.50
N LEU A 89 -13.92 -24.64 -19.81
CA LEU A 89 -15.16 -24.68 -20.59
C LEU A 89 -14.83 -25.05 -22.05
N ASP A 90 -14.28 -26.23 -22.28
CA ASP A 90 -14.40 -26.86 -23.59
C ASP A 90 -15.64 -27.74 -23.50
N PHE A 91 -16.61 -27.56 -24.39
CA PHE A 91 -17.82 -28.40 -24.46
C PHE A 91 -17.50 -29.90 -24.75
N ILE A 92 -16.22 -30.28 -24.74
CA ILE A 92 -15.62 -31.59 -25.00
C ILE A 92 -14.69 -31.95 -23.82
N GLY A 93 -15.26 -32.11 -22.62
CA GLY A 93 -14.62 -32.85 -21.52
C GLY A 93 -13.66 -32.09 -20.60
N MET A 94 -13.43 -32.68 -19.42
CA MET A 94 -12.55 -32.13 -18.38
C MET A 94 -11.09 -32.19 -18.81
N ALA A 95 -10.42 -31.04 -18.86
CA ALA A 95 -8.99 -30.96 -19.15
C ALA A 95 -8.15 -31.63 -18.04
N PRO A 96 -6.98 -32.20 -18.38
CA PRO A 96 -6.10 -32.81 -17.39
C PRO A 96 -5.70 -31.79 -16.31
N ALA A 97 -5.59 -32.28 -15.07
CA ALA A 97 -5.21 -31.48 -13.92
C ALA A 97 -3.92 -30.69 -14.20
N PRO A 98 -3.90 -29.37 -13.97
CA PRO A 98 -2.70 -28.58 -14.19
C PRO A 98 -1.62 -29.00 -13.19
N SER A 99 -0.35 -28.96 -13.64
CA SER A 99 0.77 -29.28 -12.77
C SER A 99 0.90 -28.25 -11.64
N LYS A 100 1.36 -28.69 -10.47
CA LYS A 100 1.63 -27.80 -9.32
C LYS A 100 2.58 -26.66 -9.70
N PHE A 101 3.61 -26.99 -10.49
CA PHE A 101 4.56 -26.00 -10.98
C PHE A 101 3.88 -24.90 -11.81
N ARG A 102 2.93 -25.25 -12.68
CA ARG A 102 2.19 -24.28 -13.48
C ARG A 102 1.36 -23.34 -12.59
N LEU A 103 0.68 -23.87 -11.58
CA LEU A 103 -0.12 -23.08 -10.64
C LEU A 103 0.76 -22.14 -9.81
N VAL A 104 1.85 -22.66 -9.22
CA VAL A 104 2.78 -21.85 -8.41
C VAL A 104 3.47 -20.79 -9.26
N SER A 105 3.90 -21.12 -10.48
CA SER A 105 4.50 -20.15 -11.41
C SER A 105 3.50 -19.05 -11.78
N LEU A 106 2.23 -19.40 -12.00
CA LEU A 106 1.18 -18.43 -12.29
C LEU A 106 0.96 -17.48 -11.10
N ASP A 107 0.97 -18.00 -9.88
CA ASP A 107 0.81 -17.19 -8.67
C ASP A 107 1.98 -16.23 -8.46
N ILE A 108 3.21 -16.71 -8.61
CA ILE A 108 4.41 -15.86 -8.54
C ILE A 108 4.34 -14.76 -9.61
N PHE A 109 3.89 -15.10 -10.81
CA PHE A 109 3.74 -14.14 -11.90
C PHE A 109 2.66 -13.08 -11.59
N ILE A 110 1.51 -13.50 -11.04
CA ILE A 110 0.46 -12.59 -10.58
C ILE A 110 1.00 -11.65 -9.50
N VAL A 111 1.71 -12.17 -8.50
CA VAL A 111 2.33 -11.35 -7.44
C VAL A 111 3.30 -10.35 -8.03
N ALA A 112 4.17 -10.77 -8.96
CA ALA A 112 5.11 -9.86 -9.61
C ALA A 112 4.41 -8.72 -10.35
N LEU A 113 3.34 -9.02 -11.10
CA LEU A 113 2.54 -8.00 -11.79
C LEU A 113 1.78 -7.09 -10.82
N GLN A 114 1.24 -7.62 -9.72
CA GLN A 114 0.60 -6.81 -8.67
C GLN A 114 1.61 -5.84 -8.02
N MET A 115 2.85 -6.29 -7.82
CA MET A 115 3.93 -5.45 -7.30
C MET A 115 4.29 -4.33 -8.27
N VAL A 116 4.37 -4.62 -9.57
CA VAL A 116 4.58 -3.60 -10.61
C VAL A 116 3.43 -2.58 -10.63
N LEU A 117 2.18 -3.05 -10.56
CA LEU A 117 1.00 -2.17 -10.48
C LEU A 117 1.08 -1.25 -9.26
N ALA A 118 1.38 -1.82 -8.08
CA ALA A 118 1.50 -1.08 -6.83
C ALA A 118 2.62 -0.02 -6.88
N ILE A 119 3.75 -0.31 -7.53
CA ILE A 119 4.83 0.67 -7.75
C ILE A 119 4.34 1.83 -8.59
N ILE A 120 3.76 1.54 -9.75
CA ILE A 120 3.29 2.58 -10.67
C ILE A 120 2.20 3.43 -10.00
N ALA A 121 1.28 2.80 -9.25
CA ALA A 121 0.24 3.48 -8.50
C ALA A 121 0.83 4.37 -7.39
N TYR A 122 1.81 3.87 -6.63
CA TYR A 122 2.49 4.61 -5.57
C TYR A 122 3.24 5.83 -6.13
N GLU A 123 4.05 5.66 -7.18
CA GLU A 123 4.78 6.75 -7.82
C GLU A 123 3.86 7.84 -8.39
N ASN A 124 2.76 7.42 -9.02
CA ASN A 124 1.73 8.34 -9.50
C ASN A 124 1.06 9.11 -8.35
N SER A 125 0.93 8.51 -7.17
CA SER A 125 0.36 9.18 -5.98
C SER A 125 1.34 10.17 -5.37
N VAL A 126 2.63 9.82 -5.28
CA VAL A 126 3.69 10.71 -4.79
C VAL A 126 3.81 11.95 -5.69
N SER A 127 3.83 11.74 -7.00
CA SER A 127 3.92 12.85 -7.98
C SER A 127 2.70 13.78 -7.99
N LYS A 128 1.57 13.35 -7.42
CA LYS A 128 0.37 14.18 -7.26
C LYS A 128 0.45 15.02 -5.98
N ASP A 129 0.92 14.41 -4.89
CA ASP A 129 0.97 15.05 -3.57
C ASP A 129 2.12 16.05 -3.46
N ASP A 130 3.26 15.81 -4.11
CA ASP A 130 4.37 16.76 -4.15
C ASP A 130 4.98 16.83 -5.57
N PRO A 131 4.72 17.93 -6.33
CA PRO A 131 5.26 18.09 -7.67
C PRO A 131 6.77 18.39 -7.70
N ASN A 132 7.40 18.69 -6.56
CA ASN A 132 8.84 18.97 -6.46
C ASN A 132 9.68 17.68 -6.33
N VAL A 133 9.05 16.54 -6.03
CA VAL A 133 9.74 15.25 -5.97
C VAL A 133 10.05 14.75 -7.39
N PRO A 134 11.30 14.35 -7.69
CA PRO A 134 11.64 13.78 -8.99
C PRO A 134 10.79 12.53 -9.30
N ASP A 135 10.17 12.53 -10.48
CA ASP A 135 9.37 11.42 -10.98
C ASP A 135 10.31 10.32 -11.53
N ASN A 136 10.50 9.28 -10.72
CA ASN A 136 11.40 8.16 -11.03
C ASN A 136 10.91 7.29 -12.19
N LEU A 137 9.68 7.49 -12.68
CA LEU A 137 9.15 6.78 -13.85
C LEU A 137 9.48 7.49 -15.17
N LEU A 138 10.17 8.64 -15.13
CA LEU A 138 10.63 9.32 -16.32
C LEU A 138 11.98 8.74 -16.78
N PRO A 139 12.18 8.56 -18.10
CA PRO A 139 13.49 8.20 -18.62
C PRO A 139 14.52 9.23 -18.18
N THR A 140 15.63 8.76 -17.59
CA THR A 140 16.76 9.64 -17.28
C THR A 140 17.32 10.16 -18.61
N PRO A 141 17.49 11.48 -18.82
CA PRO A 141 18.14 11.95 -20.03
C PRO A 141 19.55 11.35 -20.07
N SER A 142 19.84 10.54 -21.10
CA SER A 142 21.19 10.02 -21.31
C SER A 142 22.16 11.20 -21.29
N PRO A 143 23.29 11.11 -20.56
CA PRO A 143 24.33 12.13 -20.67
C PRO A 143 24.75 12.16 -22.13
N SER A 144 24.49 13.28 -22.80
CA SER A 144 25.08 13.56 -24.10
C SER A 144 26.58 13.56 -23.89
N THR A 145 27.23 12.45 -24.20
CA THR A 145 28.68 12.35 -24.35
C THR A 145 29.12 13.53 -25.22
N GLY A 146 30.07 14.32 -24.69
CA GLY A 146 30.49 15.59 -25.24
C GLY A 146 30.72 15.53 -26.75
N ILE A 147 30.12 16.48 -27.46
CA ILE A 147 30.30 16.65 -28.90
C ILE A 147 31.61 17.40 -29.10
N ASP A 148 32.61 16.67 -29.60
CA ASP A 148 33.71 17.21 -30.39
C ASP A 148 33.17 18.14 -31.49
N PRO A 149 33.69 19.37 -31.66
CA PRO A 149 33.14 20.37 -32.56
C PRO A 149 33.35 20.09 -34.06
N ASN A 150 33.66 18.86 -34.48
CA ASN A 150 34.09 18.59 -35.85
C ASN A 150 33.49 17.32 -36.46
N ARG A 151 32.16 17.27 -36.64
CA ARG A 151 31.57 16.32 -37.59
C ARG A 151 30.38 16.88 -38.35
N THR A 152 30.69 17.34 -39.55
CA THR A 152 29.75 17.76 -40.59
C THR A 152 28.97 16.55 -41.14
N LYS A 153 27.70 16.79 -41.52
CA LYS A 153 26.78 15.94 -42.31
C LYS A 153 25.97 14.87 -41.57
N SER A 154 24.93 15.38 -40.89
CA SER A 154 23.54 14.89 -40.82
C SER A 154 23.25 13.48 -41.36
N HIS A 155 23.32 12.51 -40.47
CA HIS A 155 22.50 11.30 -40.52
C HIS A 155 21.18 11.61 -39.78
N PRO A 156 19.99 11.26 -40.30
CA PRO A 156 18.75 11.50 -39.56
C PRO A 156 18.83 10.73 -38.25
N GLN A 157 18.82 11.46 -37.14
CA GLN A 157 18.66 10.91 -35.80
C GLN A 157 17.42 10.03 -35.81
N GLY A 158 17.64 8.71 -35.88
CA GLY A 158 16.59 7.72 -35.70
C GLY A 158 15.88 8.06 -34.40
N SER A 159 14.58 8.28 -34.50
CA SER A 159 13.68 8.59 -33.40
C SER A 159 13.99 7.66 -32.23
N SER A 160 14.65 8.17 -31.20
CA SER A 160 14.86 7.43 -29.97
C SER A 160 13.47 7.04 -29.46
N PRO A 161 13.19 5.74 -29.22
CA PRO A 161 11.87 5.30 -28.79
C PRO A 161 11.46 6.12 -27.55
N SER A 162 10.35 6.84 -27.68
CA SER A 162 9.79 7.65 -26.60
C SER A 162 9.19 6.72 -25.55
N TYR A 163 10.02 6.17 -24.67
CA TYR A 163 9.57 5.34 -23.55
C TYR A 163 8.68 6.17 -22.61
N VAL A 164 7.52 5.61 -22.26
CA VAL A 164 6.51 6.26 -21.41
C VAL A 164 6.80 6.02 -19.92
N ILE A 165 7.34 4.85 -19.60
CA ILE A 165 7.68 4.41 -18.26
C ILE A 165 9.05 3.76 -18.34
N ASP A 166 9.98 4.25 -17.52
CA ASP A 166 11.26 3.58 -17.28
C ASP A 166 11.20 2.93 -15.90
N LEU A 167 11.10 1.59 -15.87
CA LEU A 167 11.09 0.82 -14.63
C LEU A 167 12.52 0.46 -14.28
N THR A 168 13.26 1.40 -13.71
CA THR A 168 14.61 1.11 -13.23
C THR A 168 14.55 0.43 -11.87
N LEU A 169 15.01 -0.83 -11.83
CA LEU A 169 15.06 -1.62 -10.59
C LEU A 169 15.88 -0.88 -9.50
N GLY A 170 16.92 -0.14 -9.90
CA GLY A 170 17.76 0.64 -9.00
C GLY A 170 17.03 1.78 -8.29
N ALA A 171 16.27 2.61 -9.01
CA ALA A 171 15.49 3.71 -8.41
C ALA A 171 14.42 3.15 -7.47
N PHE A 172 13.82 2.02 -7.85
CA PHE A 172 12.88 1.30 -7.02
C PHE A 172 13.53 0.77 -5.72
N ILE A 173 14.66 0.06 -5.81
CA ILE A 173 15.39 -0.43 -4.62
C ILE A 173 15.79 0.73 -3.71
N ALA A 174 16.24 1.85 -4.28
CA ALA A 174 16.58 3.04 -3.52
C ALA A 174 15.38 3.58 -2.74
N ARG A 175 14.18 3.58 -3.33
CA ARG A 175 12.94 4.06 -2.70
C ARG A 175 12.32 3.07 -1.71
N VAL A 176 12.47 1.77 -1.94
CA VAL A 176 12.17 0.76 -0.91
C VAL A 176 13.08 0.97 0.30
N ARG A 177 14.38 1.20 0.07
CA ARG A 177 15.34 1.44 1.15
C ARG A 177 15.07 2.73 1.90
N ASN A 178 14.73 3.80 1.18
CA ASN A 178 14.50 5.14 1.70
C ASN A 178 13.08 5.62 1.30
N PRO A 179 12.03 5.21 2.02
CA PRO A 179 10.67 5.66 1.72
C PRO A 179 10.56 7.17 1.94
N ILE A 180 9.82 7.85 1.05
CA ILE A 180 9.50 9.26 1.22
C ILE A 180 8.65 9.37 2.49
N ARG A 181 9.08 10.21 3.44
CA ARG A 181 8.31 10.47 4.64
C ARG A 181 7.01 11.14 4.22
N PRO A 182 5.84 10.68 4.69
CA PRO A 182 4.59 11.38 4.44
C PRO A 182 4.79 12.82 4.92
N THR A 183 4.67 13.78 4.01
CA THR A 183 4.62 15.19 4.40
C THR A 183 3.35 15.30 5.22
N THR A 184 3.48 15.42 6.54
CA THR A 184 2.36 15.80 7.40
C THR A 184 1.78 17.05 6.76
N GLN A 185 0.57 16.94 6.22
CA GLN A 185 -0.22 18.12 5.86
C GLN A 185 -0.41 18.88 7.16
N THR A 186 0.53 19.75 7.48
CA THR A 186 0.34 20.80 8.45
C THR A 186 -0.70 21.68 7.78
N GLY A 187 -1.94 21.50 8.22
CA GLY A 187 -3.06 22.29 7.77
C GLY A 187 -2.75 23.76 8.05
N VAL A 188 -2.36 24.46 7.01
CA VAL A 188 -2.28 25.91 6.96
C VAL A 188 -2.65 26.31 5.55
N ASP A 189 -3.97 26.46 5.34
CA ASP A 189 -4.60 27.66 4.78
C ASP A 189 -5.86 27.38 3.93
N GLY A 190 -7.01 27.72 4.51
CA GLY A 190 -8.26 28.13 3.85
C GLY A 190 -9.25 27.01 3.47
N LEU A 191 -10.47 26.89 3.99
CA LEU A 191 -11.37 27.78 4.76
C LEU A 191 -12.00 27.00 5.93
N PRO A 192 -12.47 27.65 7.00
CA PRO A 192 -13.32 27.00 8.00
C PRO A 192 -14.63 26.56 7.31
N LEU A 193 -14.75 25.27 7.01
CA LEU A 193 -16.03 24.69 6.64
C LEU A 193 -16.93 24.72 7.87
N PRO A 194 -18.14 25.31 7.78
CA PRO A 194 -19.06 25.35 8.90
C PRO A 194 -19.49 23.92 9.23
N ASN A 195 -19.01 23.43 10.36
CA ASN A 195 -19.69 22.44 11.19
C ASN A 195 -20.18 21.18 10.45
N THR A 196 -19.30 20.47 9.76
CA THR A 196 -19.55 19.05 9.44
C THR A 196 -18.70 18.20 10.38
N THR A 197 -19.38 17.56 11.33
CA THR A 197 -18.82 16.60 12.28
C THR A 197 -17.96 15.54 11.57
N PRO A 198 -16.65 15.44 11.84
CA PRO A 198 -15.85 14.33 11.34
C PRO A 198 -16.23 13.10 12.15
N TRP A 199 -16.93 12.17 11.53
CA TRP A 199 -17.14 10.83 12.08
C TRP A 199 -15.79 10.11 12.14
N PRO A 200 -15.28 9.79 13.35
CA PRO A 200 -14.09 8.95 13.47
C PRO A 200 -14.53 7.49 13.36
N LEU A 201 -14.06 6.77 12.34
CA LEU A 201 -14.07 5.31 12.36
C LEU A 201 -12.64 4.80 12.67
N PRO A 202 -12.52 3.68 13.41
CA PRO A 202 -11.62 3.63 14.55
C PRO A 202 -10.40 2.73 14.32
N ALA A 203 -9.20 3.31 14.51
CA ALA A 203 -7.95 2.57 14.68
C ALA A 203 -7.70 2.19 16.16
N MET A 204 -8.73 1.78 16.90
CA MET A 204 -8.64 1.63 18.36
C MET A 204 -9.38 0.38 18.87
N GLY A 205 -9.02 -0.79 18.33
CA GLY A 205 -9.59 -2.08 18.73
C GLY A 205 -8.66 -3.02 19.51
N LEU A 206 -7.43 -2.60 19.87
CA LEU A 206 -6.42 -3.54 20.41
C LEU A 206 -5.60 -3.02 21.60
N ARG A 207 -6.02 -1.93 22.26
CA ARG A 207 -5.32 -1.39 23.44
C ARG A 207 -6.07 -1.53 24.78
N MET A 208 -7.24 -2.16 24.80
CA MET A 208 -8.05 -2.34 26.02
C MET A 208 -7.92 -3.74 26.66
N LEU A 209 -6.76 -4.40 26.56
CA LEU A 209 -6.52 -5.68 27.26
C LEU A 209 -5.31 -5.69 28.21
N LEU A 210 -4.67 -4.54 28.44
CA LEU A 210 -3.66 -4.39 29.48
C LEU A 210 -4.12 -3.31 30.46
N GLY A 211 -5.00 -3.73 31.38
CA GLY A 211 -5.36 -2.94 32.55
C GLY A 211 -4.13 -2.74 33.45
N VAL A 212 -3.69 -1.50 33.57
CA VAL A 212 -2.77 -1.06 34.63
C VAL A 212 -3.64 -0.33 35.66
N PRO A 213 -3.85 -0.89 36.88
CA PRO A 213 -4.59 -0.20 37.92
C PRO A 213 -3.75 0.91 38.54
N GLY A 214 -4.43 2.00 38.89
CA GLY A 214 -3.85 3.27 39.30
C GLY A 214 -3.01 3.25 40.58
N ARG A 215 -2.17 4.28 40.68
CA ARG A 215 -1.42 4.66 41.88
C ARG A 215 -1.79 6.11 42.23
N PRO A 216 -2.36 6.41 43.41
CA PRO A 216 -2.66 7.77 43.81
C PRO A 216 -1.37 8.54 44.19
N PRO A 217 -1.34 9.87 44.04
CA PRO A 217 -0.18 10.68 44.38
C PRO A 217 0.01 10.78 45.90
N GLY A 218 1.22 10.44 46.33
CA GLY A 218 1.69 10.53 47.70
C GLY A 218 1.90 11.99 48.13
N ARG A 219 1.09 12.35 49.11
CA ARG A 219 1.33 13.23 50.27
C ARG A 219 2.81 13.51 50.58
N ASP A 220 3.26 14.72 50.30
CA ASP A 220 4.47 15.31 50.90
C ASP A 220 4.13 15.99 52.22
N ALA A 221 5.02 15.76 53.19
CA ALA A 221 4.98 16.25 54.55
C ALA A 221 5.91 17.46 54.71
N ASN A 222 5.43 18.49 55.41
CA ASN A 222 6.22 19.43 56.23
C ASN A 222 5.22 20.18 57.13
N GLU A 223 5.19 19.94 58.44
CA GLU A 223 5.89 20.74 59.48
C GLU A 223 5.58 22.24 59.34
N THR A 224 5.02 22.99 60.30
CA THR A 224 5.29 23.05 61.76
C THR A 224 4.27 24.02 62.40
N GLY A 225 4.04 23.93 63.72
CA GLY A 225 3.46 25.02 64.54
C GLY A 225 2.10 24.69 65.19
N GLU A 226 2.03 24.05 66.35
CA GLU A 226 2.05 24.65 67.71
C GLU A 226 0.78 25.43 68.09
N GLY A 227 0.13 25.03 69.19
CA GLY A 227 -0.69 25.95 70.00
C GLY A 227 -2.15 25.60 70.29
N THR A 228 -2.37 24.96 71.44
CA THR A 228 -3.45 25.22 72.42
C THR A 228 -4.93 24.90 72.09
N ALA A 229 -5.40 23.84 72.75
CA ALA A 229 -6.58 23.77 73.62
C ALA A 229 -7.86 24.53 73.24
N ALA A 230 -8.95 23.79 72.99
CA ALA A 230 -10.22 23.97 73.70
C ALA A 230 -11.23 22.88 73.30
N THR A 231 -11.49 21.98 74.23
CA THR A 231 -12.67 21.13 74.31
C THR A 231 -13.94 21.99 74.29
N ARG A 232 -14.83 21.79 73.32
CA ARG A 232 -16.21 22.30 73.42
C ARG A 232 -17.19 21.35 72.71
N ILE A 233 -17.93 20.61 73.52
CA ILE A 233 -19.20 19.96 73.17
C ILE A 233 -20.27 21.05 73.18
N PRO A 234 -21.18 21.10 72.19
CA PRO A 234 -22.54 21.51 72.52
C PRO A 234 -23.60 20.73 71.73
N GLY A 235 -24.26 19.81 72.42
CA GLY A 235 -25.70 19.61 72.29
C GLY A 235 -26.36 20.37 73.44
N ALA A 236 -27.03 21.47 73.13
CA ALA A 236 -27.93 22.18 74.02
C ALA A 236 -29.16 22.59 73.21
N LEU A 237 -30.30 22.05 73.63
CA LEU A 237 -31.65 22.46 73.25
C LEU A 237 -31.89 23.88 73.72
N ASP A 238 -32.61 24.67 72.92
CA ASP A 238 -33.50 25.75 73.37
C ASP A 238 -34.56 25.99 72.29
N GLY A 239 -35.84 26.00 72.68
CA GLY A 239 -36.97 26.54 71.90
C GLY A 239 -38.00 25.55 71.40
#